data_AF-A0A9N8D5T3-F1
#
_entry.id   AF-A0A9N8D5T3-F1
#
_cell.length_a   1.000
_cell.length_b   1.000
_cell.length_c   1.000
_cell.angle_alpha   90.00
_cell.angle_beta   90.00
_cell.angle_gamma   90.00
#
_symmetry.space_group_name_H-M   'P 1'
#
loop_
_entity.id
_entity.type
_entity.pdbx_description
1 polymer ?
#
loop_
_entity_poly.entity_id
_entity_poly.type
_entity_poly.pdbx_seq_one_letter_code
_entity_poly.pdbx_strand_id
1 'polypeptide(L)'
;IQSFRSRAYGVNGAVLAVTGVADHASFVKAIEEGFSESPAGTPDAAASLTYLGGESRLAVPSGYAHVALAFDGTSASSALLSVVKHCFQLSGAASGVTGFSSKGLVGVYAGGTSTGELVDTLSTAVTSAGPELVARAKVLAKAEALFALDGGSKSLAEAMTASVVETGTFAGAAGVIAAYDAISDKEVDAAVSAMFKKTPALAAVGDITSVPYLGSIVSRFS
;
A
#
# COMPACT_ATOMS: atom_id res chain seq x y z
N ILE A 1 -1.93 -9.67 -28.82
CA ILE A 1 -1.47 -8.33 -28.36
C ILE A 1 -2.30 -7.17 -28.94
N GLN A 2 -2.60 -7.14 -30.25
CA GLN A 2 -3.39 -6.06 -30.87
C GLN A 2 -4.81 -5.95 -30.30
N SER A 3 -5.54 -7.07 -30.16
CA SER A 3 -6.89 -7.11 -29.54
C SER A 3 -6.89 -6.70 -28.06
N PHE A 4 -5.79 -6.88 -27.33
CA PHE A 4 -5.67 -6.38 -25.95
C PHE A 4 -5.51 -4.85 -25.94
N ARG A 5 -4.62 -4.32 -26.79
CA ARG A 5 -4.40 -2.86 -26.90
C ARG A 5 -5.67 -2.11 -27.28
N SER A 6 -6.43 -2.61 -28.27
CA SER A 6 -7.67 -1.94 -28.71
C SER A 6 -8.75 -1.88 -27.63
N ARG A 7 -8.76 -2.83 -26.67
CA ARG A 7 -9.72 -2.85 -25.56
C ARG A 7 -9.21 -2.09 -24.34
N ALA A 8 -7.96 -2.31 -23.95
CA ALA A 8 -7.40 -1.85 -22.67
C ALA A 8 -6.66 -0.51 -22.74
N TYR A 9 -6.16 -0.09 -23.91
CA TYR A 9 -5.39 1.16 -24.07
C TYR A 9 -6.27 2.23 -24.76
N GLY A 10 -7.54 2.27 -24.39
CA GLY A 10 -8.43 3.34 -24.80
C GLY A 10 -8.37 4.53 -23.85
N VAL A 11 -8.89 5.67 -24.28
CA VAL A 11 -8.92 6.90 -23.47
C VAL A 11 -10.01 6.90 -22.39
N ASN A 12 -10.96 5.96 -22.45
CA ASN A 12 -11.99 5.79 -21.43
C ASN A 12 -11.39 5.14 -20.17
N GLY A 13 -11.19 5.95 -19.13
CA GLY A 13 -10.52 5.54 -17.89
C GLY A 13 -9.00 5.79 -17.86
N ALA A 14 -8.46 6.46 -18.88
CA ALA A 14 -7.07 6.90 -18.89
C ALA A 14 -6.91 8.21 -18.08
N VAL A 15 -5.81 8.31 -17.33
CA VAL A 15 -5.44 9.53 -16.59
C VAL A 15 -4.10 10.02 -17.14
N LEU A 16 -4.07 11.27 -17.62
CA LEU A 16 -2.84 11.94 -18.01
C LEU A 16 -2.48 12.97 -16.94
N ALA A 17 -1.39 12.72 -16.21
CA ALA A 17 -0.84 13.66 -15.25
C ALA A 17 0.39 14.36 -15.84
N VAL A 18 0.40 15.69 -15.75
CA VAL A 18 1.51 16.54 -16.18
C VAL A 18 1.75 17.62 -15.13
N THR A 19 3.02 17.94 -14.91
CA THR A 19 3.49 18.96 -13.99
C THR A 19 4.24 20.06 -14.75
N GLY A 20 4.19 21.31 -14.27
CA GLY A 20 4.93 22.43 -14.88
C GLY A 20 4.27 23.04 -16.11
N VAL A 21 2.97 22.82 -16.31
CA VAL A 21 2.19 23.47 -17.37
C VAL A 21 1.81 24.87 -16.93
N ALA A 22 2.26 25.87 -17.70
CA ALA A 22 1.96 27.28 -17.45
C ALA A 22 0.53 27.66 -17.86
N ASP A 23 0.02 27.08 -18.95
CA ASP A 23 -1.33 27.29 -19.45
C ASP A 23 -2.06 25.95 -19.60
N HIS A 24 -2.92 25.66 -18.62
CA HIS A 24 -3.69 24.44 -18.59
C HIS A 24 -4.68 24.34 -19.75
N ALA A 25 -5.32 25.46 -20.16
CA ALA A 25 -6.34 25.44 -21.20
C ALA A 25 -5.72 25.12 -22.57
N SER A 26 -4.59 25.73 -22.89
CA SER A 26 -3.85 25.42 -24.12
C SER A 26 -3.33 23.98 -24.13
N PHE A 27 -2.87 23.47 -22.99
CA PHE A 27 -2.44 22.07 -22.87
C PHE A 27 -3.60 21.09 -23.09
N VAL A 28 -4.74 21.30 -22.44
CA VAL A 28 -5.95 20.47 -22.61
C VAL A 28 -6.36 20.45 -24.07
N LYS A 29 -6.41 21.62 -24.73
CA LYS A 29 -6.74 21.71 -26.15
C LYS A 29 -5.79 20.91 -27.04
N ALA A 30 -4.48 20.99 -26.80
CA ALA A 30 -3.49 20.22 -27.55
C ALA A 30 -3.63 18.71 -27.36
N ILE A 31 -4.00 18.27 -26.14
CA ILE A 31 -4.27 16.86 -25.86
C ILE A 31 -5.57 16.40 -26.52
N GLU A 32 -6.64 17.18 -26.46
CA GLU A 32 -7.91 16.86 -27.14
C GLU A 32 -7.71 16.71 -28.66
N GLU A 33 -6.95 17.62 -29.28
CA GLU A 33 -6.60 17.54 -30.69
C GLU A 33 -5.74 16.30 -30.99
N GLY A 34 -4.67 16.08 -30.21
CA GLY A 34 -3.72 14.98 -30.42
C GLY A 34 -4.27 13.59 -30.16
N PHE A 35 -5.28 13.47 -29.28
CA PHE A 35 -5.93 12.19 -28.95
C PHE A 35 -7.31 12.01 -29.59
N SER A 36 -7.74 12.92 -30.48
CA SER A 36 -9.05 12.89 -31.14
C SER A 36 -9.37 11.59 -31.89
N GLU A 37 -8.36 10.93 -32.47
CA GLU A 37 -8.50 9.64 -33.16
C GLU A 37 -8.26 8.43 -32.26
N SER A 38 -8.01 8.64 -30.97
CA SER A 38 -7.73 7.55 -30.04
C SER A 38 -8.98 6.73 -29.77
N PRO A 39 -8.89 5.40 -29.73
CA PRO A 39 -10.04 4.58 -29.39
C PRO A 39 -10.49 4.89 -27.96
N ALA A 40 -11.80 5.01 -27.74
CA ALA A 40 -12.33 5.09 -26.38
C ALA A 40 -11.95 3.84 -25.57
N GLY A 41 -11.92 2.68 -26.22
CA GLY A 41 -11.74 1.39 -25.55
C GLY A 41 -12.99 0.97 -24.78
N THR A 42 -13.07 -0.32 -24.50
CA THR A 42 -14.10 -0.91 -23.64
C THR A 42 -13.35 -1.62 -22.53
N PRO A 43 -12.90 -0.91 -21.50
CA PRO A 43 -12.19 -1.53 -20.40
C PRO A 43 -13.09 -2.62 -19.80
N ASP A 44 -12.52 -3.80 -19.59
CA ASP A 44 -13.22 -4.87 -18.89
C ASP A 44 -13.58 -4.35 -17.49
N ALA A 45 -14.76 -4.74 -16.99
CA ALA A 45 -15.16 -4.38 -15.64
C ALA A 45 -14.05 -4.81 -14.66
N ALA A 46 -13.70 -3.92 -13.73
CA ALA A 46 -12.65 -4.20 -12.75
C ALA A 46 -12.98 -5.52 -12.05
N ALA A 47 -12.10 -6.52 -12.18
CA ALA A 47 -12.28 -7.80 -11.54
C ALA A 47 -12.38 -7.58 -10.02
N SER A 48 -13.37 -8.18 -9.38
CA SER A 48 -13.49 -8.14 -7.92
C SER A 48 -12.29 -8.87 -7.31
N LEU A 49 -11.38 -8.10 -6.71
CA LEU A 49 -10.24 -8.65 -5.98
C LEU A 49 -10.76 -9.15 -4.62
N THR A 50 -10.60 -10.44 -4.38
CA THR A 50 -10.92 -11.05 -3.08
C THR A 50 -9.61 -11.38 -2.38
N TYR A 51 -9.41 -10.81 -1.19
CA TYR A 51 -8.30 -11.19 -0.34
C TYR A 51 -8.60 -12.56 0.29
N LEU A 52 -7.75 -13.54 0.03
CA LEU A 52 -7.87 -14.91 0.56
C LEU A 52 -6.93 -15.19 1.74
N GLY A 53 -5.89 -14.37 1.91
CA GLY A 53 -4.75 -14.71 2.77
C GLY A 53 -3.96 -15.91 2.23
N GLY A 54 -3.22 -16.57 3.11
CA GLY A 54 -2.54 -17.83 2.79
C GLY A 54 -1.03 -17.78 2.97
N GLU A 55 -0.36 -18.84 2.57
CA GLU A 55 1.06 -19.04 2.84
C GLU A 55 1.82 -19.40 1.57
N SER A 56 2.97 -18.77 1.36
CA SER A 56 3.92 -19.11 0.30
C SER A 56 5.32 -19.26 0.87
N ARG A 57 5.98 -20.37 0.51
CA ARG A 57 7.29 -20.76 1.05
C ARG A 57 8.23 -21.14 -0.08
N LEU A 58 9.42 -20.57 -0.06
CA LEU A 58 10.50 -20.90 -0.99
C LEU A 58 11.79 -21.15 -0.21
N ALA A 59 12.06 -22.42 0.10
CA ALA A 59 13.26 -22.83 0.81
C ALA A 59 14.48 -22.74 -0.12
N VAL A 60 15.49 -21.96 0.29
CA VAL A 60 16.76 -21.81 -0.42
C VAL A 60 17.89 -21.82 0.62
N PRO A 61 18.93 -22.65 0.45
CA PRO A 61 20.04 -22.71 1.40
C PRO A 61 20.95 -21.47 1.26
N SER A 62 20.56 -20.38 1.89
CA SER A 62 21.26 -19.07 1.86
C SER A 62 21.87 -18.66 3.21
N GLY A 63 21.56 -19.37 4.30
CA GLY A 63 21.92 -18.96 5.67
C GLY A 63 21.21 -17.70 6.16
N TYR A 64 20.19 -17.25 5.42
CA TYR A 64 19.42 -16.04 5.69
C TYR A 64 17.97 -16.26 5.26
N ALA A 65 17.00 -15.84 6.05
CA ALA A 65 15.60 -15.87 5.67
C ALA A 65 15.00 -14.48 5.58
N HIS A 66 14.02 -14.39 4.69
CA HIS A 66 13.18 -13.23 4.44
C HIS A 66 11.75 -13.63 4.75
N VAL A 67 11.11 -12.89 5.65
CA VAL A 67 9.72 -13.15 6.04
C VAL A 67 8.90 -11.88 5.89
N ALA A 68 7.77 -11.99 5.20
CA ALA A 68 6.77 -10.94 5.10
C ALA A 68 5.43 -11.45 5.62
N LEU A 69 4.78 -10.64 6.45
CA LEU A 69 3.45 -10.87 6.99
C LEU A 69 2.55 -9.72 6.57
N ALA A 70 1.44 -10.02 5.90
CA ALA A 70 0.53 -9.03 5.35
C ALA A 70 -0.92 -9.33 5.66
N PHE A 71 -1.74 -8.28 5.70
CA PHE A 71 -3.14 -8.30 6.07
C PHE A 71 -4.00 -7.61 5.01
N ASP A 72 -5.29 -7.94 5.02
CA ASP A 72 -6.25 -7.37 4.11
C ASP A 72 -6.41 -5.86 4.28
N GLY A 73 -6.02 -5.10 3.26
CA GLY A 73 -6.23 -3.66 3.20
C GLY A 73 -7.37 -3.23 2.27
N THR A 74 -8.16 -4.16 1.71
CA THR A 74 -9.11 -3.87 0.62
C THR A 74 -10.23 -2.89 1.00
N SER A 75 -10.56 -2.78 2.29
CA SER A 75 -11.60 -1.87 2.79
C SER A 75 -11.06 -0.53 3.31
N ALA A 76 -9.74 -0.31 3.30
CA ALA A 76 -9.11 0.90 3.83
C ALA A 76 -8.56 1.78 2.70
N SER A 77 -8.60 3.10 2.90
CA SER A 77 -7.98 4.06 1.98
C SER A 77 -6.46 3.96 1.99
N SER A 78 -5.81 4.44 0.93
CA SER A 78 -4.34 4.47 0.86
C SER A 78 -3.71 5.24 2.04
N ALA A 79 -4.31 6.36 2.44
CA ALA A 79 -3.88 7.15 3.58
C ALA A 79 -3.98 6.36 4.89
N LEU A 80 -5.10 5.65 5.12
CA LEU A 80 -5.27 4.83 6.32
C LEU A 80 -4.28 3.66 6.36
N LEU A 81 -4.06 2.98 5.23
CA LEU A 81 -3.05 1.92 5.12
C LEU A 81 -1.62 2.45 5.34
N SER A 82 -1.34 3.68 4.91
CA SER A 82 -0.06 4.35 5.17
C SER A 82 0.14 4.62 6.66
N VAL A 83 -0.90 5.05 7.39
CA VAL A 83 -0.83 5.19 8.86
C VAL A 83 -0.58 3.82 9.51
N VAL A 84 -1.33 2.78 9.13
CA VAL A 84 -1.15 1.41 9.67
C VAL A 84 0.24 0.86 9.39
N LYS A 85 0.78 1.06 8.18
CA LYS A 85 2.17 0.73 7.82
C LYS A 85 3.16 1.35 8.81
N HIS A 86 3.03 2.66 9.08
CA HIS A 86 3.92 3.35 10.00
C HIS A 86 3.74 2.89 11.44
N CYS A 87 2.52 2.53 11.85
CA CYS A 87 2.30 1.91 13.16
C CYS A 87 3.14 0.64 13.30
N PHE A 88 3.00 -0.29 12.35
CA PHE A 88 3.72 -1.55 12.41
C PHE A 88 5.25 -1.37 12.32
N GLN A 89 5.70 -0.44 11.48
CA GLN A 89 7.12 -0.12 11.34
C GLN A 89 7.70 0.47 12.63
N LEU A 90 6.99 1.38 13.30
CA LEU A 90 7.46 1.98 14.55
C LEU A 90 7.58 0.95 15.66
N SER A 91 6.62 0.03 15.76
CA SER A 91 6.62 -1.04 16.75
C SER A 91 7.80 -2.00 16.60
N GLY A 92 8.24 -2.27 15.37
CA GLY A 92 9.33 -3.20 15.07
C GLY A 92 10.67 -2.55 14.69
N ALA A 93 10.79 -1.22 14.78
CA ALA A 93 11.95 -0.48 14.26
C ALA A 93 13.28 -0.92 14.89
N ALA A 94 13.30 -1.20 16.19
CA ALA A 94 14.49 -1.67 16.92
C ALA A 94 14.96 -3.06 16.46
N SER A 95 14.07 -3.84 15.84
CA SER A 95 14.31 -5.21 15.41
C SER A 95 14.48 -5.33 13.89
N GLY A 96 14.63 -4.21 13.17
CA GLY A 96 14.83 -4.20 11.72
C GLY A 96 13.56 -4.50 10.90
N VAL A 97 12.38 -4.39 11.51
CA VAL A 97 11.11 -4.56 10.78
C VAL A 97 10.85 -3.35 9.90
N THR A 98 10.46 -3.60 8.66
CA THR A 98 10.05 -2.58 7.69
C THR A 98 8.57 -2.75 7.37
N GLY A 99 7.79 -1.68 7.47
CA GLY A 99 6.39 -1.67 7.07
C GLY A 99 6.25 -1.44 5.56
N PHE A 100 5.28 -2.10 4.94
CA PHE A 100 4.89 -1.83 3.56
C PHE A 100 3.37 -1.74 3.43
N SER A 101 2.91 -0.99 2.43
CA SER A 101 1.51 -0.95 2.03
C SER A 101 1.41 -0.83 0.52
N SER A 102 0.32 -1.37 -0.02
CA SER A 102 -0.06 -1.26 -1.42
C SER A 102 -1.59 -1.22 -1.51
N LYS A 103 -2.14 -1.10 -2.73
CA LYS A 103 -3.59 -1.08 -2.94
C LYS A 103 -4.20 -2.40 -2.45
N GLY A 104 -4.90 -2.35 -1.33
CA GLY A 104 -5.59 -3.50 -0.75
C GLY A 104 -4.74 -4.41 0.14
N LEU A 105 -3.52 -4.02 0.50
CA LEU A 105 -2.64 -4.82 1.35
C LEU A 105 -1.76 -3.92 2.24
N VAL A 106 -1.54 -4.34 3.49
CA VAL A 106 -0.57 -3.72 4.39
C VAL A 106 0.15 -4.80 5.18
N GLY A 107 1.42 -4.61 5.50
CA GLY A 107 2.18 -5.63 6.18
C GLY A 107 3.53 -5.16 6.68
N VAL A 108 4.27 -6.13 7.18
CA VAL A 108 5.61 -6.00 7.73
C VAL A 108 6.54 -7.03 7.12
N TYR A 109 7.79 -6.64 7.00
CA TYR A 109 8.85 -7.46 6.46
C TYR A 109 10.08 -7.38 7.37
N ALA A 110 10.74 -8.52 7.57
CA ALA A 110 12.04 -8.59 8.22
C ALA A 110 12.89 -9.69 7.58
N GLY A 111 14.20 -9.49 7.63
CA GLY A 111 15.19 -10.47 7.21
C GLY A 111 16.19 -10.75 8.33
N GLY A 112 16.67 -11.97 8.42
CA GLY A 112 17.65 -12.34 9.43
C GLY A 112 18.17 -13.77 9.32
N THR A 113 19.20 -14.06 10.09
CA THR A 113 19.78 -15.41 10.23
C THR A 113 19.05 -16.25 11.28
N SER A 114 18.37 -15.61 12.25
CA SER A 114 17.62 -16.26 13.34
C SER A 114 16.14 -16.41 13.00
N THR A 115 15.80 -17.46 12.25
CA THR A 115 14.53 -17.50 11.49
C THR A 115 13.29 -17.80 12.31
N GLY A 116 13.44 -18.41 13.50
CA GLY A 116 12.35 -18.60 14.46
C GLY A 116 11.89 -17.31 15.14
N GLU A 117 12.83 -16.42 15.49
CA GLU A 117 12.54 -15.17 16.21
C GLU A 117 11.94 -14.08 15.31
N LEU A 118 12.18 -14.17 13.99
CA LEU A 118 11.66 -13.22 13.01
C LEU A 118 10.14 -13.16 13.04
N VAL A 119 9.46 -14.31 13.11
CA VAL A 119 7.99 -14.33 13.10
C VAL A 119 7.41 -13.78 14.40
N ASP A 120 8.05 -14.04 15.53
CA ASP A 120 7.66 -13.48 16.82
C ASP A 120 7.81 -11.95 16.83
N THR A 121 8.92 -11.46 16.27
CA THR A 121 9.20 -10.03 16.09
C THR A 121 8.15 -9.37 15.20
N LEU A 122 7.84 -9.96 14.03
CA LEU A 122 6.82 -9.45 13.12
C LEU A 122 5.43 -9.47 13.75
N SER A 123 5.09 -10.56 14.47
CA SER A 123 3.81 -10.67 15.18
C SER A 123 3.66 -9.60 16.26
N THR A 124 4.73 -9.35 17.02
CA THR A 124 4.76 -8.31 18.06
C THR A 124 4.63 -6.92 17.45
N ALA A 125 5.29 -6.67 16.32
CA ALA A 125 5.23 -5.39 15.63
C ALA A 125 3.80 -5.03 15.18
N VAL A 126 3.02 -6.02 14.75
CA VAL A 126 1.66 -5.79 14.25
C VAL A 126 0.60 -5.73 15.35
N THR A 127 0.82 -6.41 16.48
CA THR A 127 -0.12 -6.40 17.63
C THR A 127 0.12 -5.24 18.60
N SER A 128 1.29 -4.60 18.53
CA SER A 128 1.61 -3.43 19.35
C SER A 128 0.93 -2.18 18.78
N ALA A 129 -0.34 -1.99 19.13
CA ALA A 129 -1.09 -0.77 18.84
C ALA A 129 -1.33 0.04 20.12
N GLY A 130 -1.08 1.34 20.06
CA GLY A 130 -1.33 2.26 21.18
C GLY A 130 -1.56 3.69 20.66
N PRO A 131 -2.30 4.53 21.41
CA PRO A 131 -2.72 5.85 20.94
C PRO A 131 -1.54 6.78 20.64
N GLU A 132 -0.47 6.73 21.44
CA GLU A 132 0.77 7.50 21.19
C GLU A 132 1.44 7.08 19.88
N LEU A 133 1.46 5.77 19.61
CA LEU A 133 2.07 5.20 18.42
C LEU A 133 1.27 5.58 17.17
N VAL A 134 -0.06 5.56 17.24
CA VAL A 134 -0.94 6.02 16.15
C VAL A 134 -0.72 7.51 15.86
N ALA A 135 -0.65 8.35 16.89
CA ALA A 135 -0.38 9.78 16.70
C ALA A 135 0.95 10.02 15.99
N ARG A 136 2.01 9.32 16.39
CA ARG A 136 3.33 9.42 15.76
C ARG A 136 3.35 8.84 14.34
N ALA A 137 2.67 7.71 14.12
CA ALA A 137 2.54 7.10 12.79
C ALA A 137 1.80 8.01 11.81
N LYS A 138 0.73 8.68 12.26
CA LYS A 138 0.00 9.66 11.46
C LYS A 138 0.88 10.84 11.03
N VAL A 139 1.74 11.35 11.93
CA VAL A 139 2.69 12.41 11.59
C VAL A 139 3.70 11.94 10.53
N LEU A 140 4.27 10.74 10.68
CA LEU A 140 5.22 10.20 9.71
C LEU A 140 4.58 9.90 8.35
N ALA A 141 3.37 9.33 8.35
CA ALA A 141 2.62 9.04 7.14
C ALA A 141 2.28 10.32 6.36
N LYS A 142 1.82 11.36 7.08
CA LYS A 142 1.55 12.68 6.51
C LYS A 142 2.81 13.32 5.95
N ALA A 143 3.93 13.23 6.67
CA ALA A 143 5.21 13.76 6.20
C ALA A 143 5.73 13.02 4.96
N GLU A 144 5.68 11.68 4.93
CA GLU A 144 6.06 10.87 3.77
C GLU A 144 5.23 11.27 2.54
N ALA A 145 3.92 11.42 2.68
CA ALA A 145 3.05 11.85 1.58
C ALA A 145 3.35 13.27 1.10
N LEU A 146 3.61 14.21 2.00
CA LEU A 146 3.96 15.58 1.63
C LEU A 146 5.33 15.67 0.94
N PHE A 147 6.32 14.92 1.41
CA PHE A 147 7.63 14.85 0.74
C PHE A 147 7.55 14.18 -0.63
N ALA A 148 6.64 13.20 -0.82
CA ALA A 148 6.40 12.62 -2.13
C ALA A 148 5.89 13.68 -3.14
N LEU A 149 5.10 14.66 -2.70
CA LEU A 149 4.66 15.77 -3.56
C LEU A 149 5.82 16.70 -3.96
N ASP A 150 6.85 16.80 -3.14
CA ASP A 150 8.03 17.66 -3.37
C ASP A 150 9.21 16.90 -4.01
N GLY A 151 9.08 15.58 -4.24
CA GLY A 151 10.10 14.73 -4.87
C GLY A 151 10.37 14.99 -6.36
N GLY A 152 9.87 16.11 -6.89
CA GLY A 152 10.01 16.54 -8.28
C GLY A 152 8.84 16.13 -9.19
N SER A 153 8.97 16.44 -10.48
CA SER A 153 7.90 16.28 -11.48
C SER A 153 7.33 14.86 -11.56
N LYS A 154 8.18 13.85 -11.47
CA LYS A 154 7.77 12.45 -11.59
C LYS A 154 6.92 12.00 -10.39
N SER A 155 7.41 12.23 -9.17
CA SER A 155 6.68 11.81 -7.96
C SER A 155 5.38 12.57 -7.78
N LEU A 156 5.36 13.86 -8.13
CA LEU A 156 4.15 14.67 -8.14
C LEU A 156 3.13 14.13 -9.16
N ALA A 157 3.55 13.82 -10.40
CA ALA A 157 2.66 13.24 -11.40
C ALA A 157 2.11 11.87 -10.98
N GLU A 158 2.91 11.04 -10.32
CA GLU A 158 2.49 9.76 -9.74
C GLU A 158 1.45 9.97 -8.63
N ALA A 159 1.68 10.92 -7.72
CA ALA A 159 0.74 11.25 -6.64
C ALA A 159 -0.58 11.83 -7.18
N MET A 160 -0.52 12.72 -8.18
CA MET A 160 -1.70 13.25 -8.87
C MET A 160 -2.52 12.11 -9.48
N THR A 161 -1.87 11.21 -10.20
CA THR A 161 -2.52 10.08 -10.86
C THR A 161 -3.17 9.16 -9.83
N ALA A 162 -2.45 8.78 -8.77
CA ALA A 162 -2.97 7.93 -7.71
C ALA A 162 -4.21 8.56 -7.03
N SER A 163 -4.15 9.85 -6.71
CA SER A 163 -5.26 10.58 -6.09
C SER A 163 -6.50 10.64 -6.98
N VAL A 164 -6.34 10.92 -8.27
CA VAL A 164 -7.45 10.96 -9.24
C VAL A 164 -8.04 9.58 -9.46
N VAL A 165 -7.21 8.53 -9.53
CA VAL A 165 -7.69 7.14 -9.67
C VAL A 165 -8.44 6.67 -8.41
N GLU A 166 -8.03 7.10 -7.22
CA GLU A 166 -8.65 6.68 -5.96
C GLU A 166 -9.90 7.51 -5.59
N THR A 167 -9.83 8.83 -5.72
CA THR A 167 -10.85 9.76 -5.19
C THR A 167 -11.53 10.61 -6.27
N GLY A 168 -11.05 10.56 -7.52
CA GLY A 168 -11.55 11.35 -8.63
C GLY A 168 -11.01 12.78 -8.70
N THR A 169 -10.18 13.21 -7.74
CA THR A 169 -9.64 14.57 -7.69
C THR A 169 -8.23 14.61 -7.08
N PHE A 170 -7.54 15.73 -7.27
CA PHE A 170 -6.27 16.03 -6.61
C PHE A 170 -6.30 17.47 -6.10
N ALA A 171 -6.31 17.62 -4.77
CA ALA A 171 -6.35 18.93 -4.10
C ALA A 171 -4.96 19.37 -3.59
N GLY A 172 -3.89 18.80 -4.13
CA GLY A 172 -2.51 19.14 -3.74
C GLY A 172 -2.20 18.82 -2.28
N ALA A 173 -1.26 19.57 -1.71
CA ALA A 173 -0.84 19.40 -0.32
C ALA A 173 -2.00 19.59 0.68
N ALA A 174 -2.91 20.53 0.42
CA ALA A 174 -4.08 20.75 1.28
C ALA A 174 -5.01 19.52 1.33
N GLY A 175 -5.21 18.86 0.19
CA GLY A 175 -5.97 17.60 0.11
C GLY A 175 -5.32 16.47 0.90
N VAL A 176 -4.00 16.30 0.75
CA VAL A 176 -3.22 15.30 1.51
C VAL A 176 -3.32 15.59 3.01
N ILE A 177 -3.14 16.84 3.42
CA ILE A 177 -3.26 17.26 4.82
C ILE A 177 -4.65 16.89 5.37
N ALA A 178 -5.72 17.25 4.66
CA ALA A 178 -7.08 16.94 5.06
C ALA A 178 -7.35 15.44 5.15
N ALA A 179 -6.85 14.65 4.19
CA ALA A 179 -7.03 13.19 4.16
C ALA A 179 -6.39 12.52 5.38
N TYR A 180 -5.17 12.93 5.76
CA TYR A 180 -4.53 12.39 6.96
C TYR A 180 -5.16 12.94 8.24
N ASP A 181 -5.50 14.23 8.29
CA ASP A 181 -6.08 14.85 9.50
C ASP A 181 -7.46 14.27 9.84
N ALA A 182 -8.24 13.88 8.84
CA ALA A 182 -9.53 13.21 9.01
C ALA A 182 -9.43 11.81 9.68
N ILE A 183 -8.27 11.14 9.59
CA ILE A 183 -8.09 9.80 10.18
C ILE A 183 -8.12 9.89 11.70
N SER A 184 -9.06 9.19 12.31
CA SER A 184 -9.19 9.05 13.75
C SER A 184 -8.54 7.77 14.27
N ASP A 185 -8.15 7.76 15.55
CA ASP A 185 -7.57 6.57 16.20
C ASP A 185 -8.53 5.36 16.14
N LYS A 186 -9.84 5.63 16.26
CA LYS A 186 -10.89 4.61 16.14
C LYS A 186 -10.93 3.94 14.78
N GLU A 187 -10.67 4.68 13.70
CA GLU A 187 -10.62 4.11 12.34
C GLU A 187 -9.40 3.23 12.15
N VAL A 188 -8.26 3.61 12.73
CA VAL A 188 -7.04 2.79 12.73
C VAL A 188 -7.29 1.49 13.50
N ASP A 189 -7.84 1.58 14.72
CA ASP A 189 -8.16 0.41 15.53
C ASP A 189 -9.19 -0.50 14.86
N ALA A 190 -10.22 0.08 14.24
CA ALA A 190 -11.24 -0.66 13.49
C ALA A 190 -10.64 -1.35 12.26
N ALA A 191 -9.74 -0.70 11.53
CA ALA A 191 -9.05 -1.27 10.38
C ALA A 191 -8.15 -2.44 10.79
N VAL A 192 -7.33 -2.28 11.83
CA VAL A 192 -6.47 -3.35 12.36
C VAL A 192 -7.32 -4.52 12.89
N SER A 193 -8.41 -4.23 13.60
CA SER A 193 -9.34 -5.26 14.08
C SER A 193 -10.03 -6.00 12.93
N ALA A 194 -10.36 -5.32 11.82
CA ALA A 194 -10.94 -5.94 10.64
C ALA A 194 -9.92 -6.82 9.90
N MET A 195 -8.66 -6.39 9.83
CA MET A 195 -7.53 -7.14 9.28
C MET A 195 -7.32 -8.47 10.00
N PHE A 196 -7.37 -8.44 11.33
CA PHE A 196 -7.16 -9.59 12.22
C PHE A 196 -8.28 -10.65 12.17
N LYS A 197 -9.48 -10.28 11.74
CA LYS A 197 -10.59 -11.24 11.49
C LYS A 197 -10.37 -12.11 10.25
N LYS A 198 -9.48 -11.72 9.35
CA LYS A 198 -9.18 -12.46 8.12
C LYS A 198 -7.87 -13.22 8.28
N THR A 199 -7.74 -14.32 7.54
CA THR A 199 -6.51 -15.10 7.53
C THR A 199 -5.37 -14.26 6.95
N PRO A 200 -4.25 -14.05 7.67
CA PRO A 200 -3.15 -13.27 7.14
C PRO A 200 -2.44 -13.98 5.98
N ALA A 201 -1.63 -13.21 5.25
CA ALA A 201 -0.78 -13.68 4.17
C ALA A 201 0.68 -13.74 4.67
N LEU A 202 1.28 -14.92 4.64
CA LEU A 202 2.67 -15.16 5.04
C LEU A 202 3.51 -15.56 3.82
N ALA A 203 4.61 -14.86 3.59
CA ALA A 203 5.61 -15.22 2.59
C ALA A 203 6.96 -15.42 3.27
N ALA A 204 7.59 -16.58 3.04
CA ALA A 204 8.90 -16.90 3.61
C ALA A 204 9.85 -17.43 2.53
N VAL A 205 11.04 -16.85 2.42
CA VAL A 205 12.06 -17.20 1.41
C VAL A 205 13.43 -17.36 2.07
N GLY A 206 14.21 -18.36 1.67
CA GLY A 206 15.57 -18.60 2.20
C GLY A 206 15.62 -19.76 3.18
N ASP A 207 16.40 -19.64 4.26
CA ASP A 207 16.54 -20.68 5.28
C ASP A 207 15.34 -20.71 6.25
N ILE A 208 14.21 -21.19 5.75
CA ILE A 208 12.92 -21.12 6.45
C ILE A 208 12.62 -22.34 7.34
N THR A 209 13.64 -23.14 7.66
CA THR A 209 13.51 -24.39 8.44
C THR A 209 12.88 -24.16 9.82
N SER A 210 13.16 -23.02 10.45
CA SER A 210 12.62 -22.66 11.77
C SER A 210 11.40 -21.73 11.70
N VAL A 211 10.89 -21.40 10.51
CA VAL A 211 9.75 -20.48 10.34
C VAL A 211 8.44 -21.22 10.62
N PRO A 212 7.67 -20.86 11.66
CA PRO A 212 6.40 -21.52 11.99
C PRO A 212 5.36 -21.38 10.87
N TYR A 213 4.55 -22.42 10.66
CA TYR A 213 3.49 -22.45 9.65
C TYR A 213 2.37 -21.46 9.96
N LEU A 214 1.71 -20.95 8.93
CA LEU A 214 0.64 -19.96 9.06
C LEU A 214 -0.42 -20.39 10.09
N GLY A 215 -0.86 -21.65 10.05
CA GLY A 215 -1.86 -22.19 10.97
C GLY A 215 -1.49 -22.08 12.46
N SER A 216 -0.19 -22.04 12.79
CA SER A 216 0.29 -21.88 14.17
C SER A 216 0.40 -20.43 14.63
N ILE A 217 0.41 -19.47 13.69
CA ILE A 217 0.52 -18.04 14.00
C ILE A 217 -0.81 -17.30 13.91
N VAL A 218 -1.81 -17.85 13.22
CA VAL A 218 -3.13 -17.21 13.09
C VAL A 218 -3.75 -16.91 14.46
N SER A 219 -3.55 -17.77 15.45
CA SER A 219 -4.06 -17.58 16.82
C SER A 219 -3.45 -16.39 17.57
N ARG A 220 -2.39 -15.77 17.03
CA ARG A 220 -1.77 -14.56 17.60
C ARG A 220 -2.51 -13.29 17.22
N PHE A 221 -3.37 -13.37 16.21
CA PHE A 221 -4.12 -12.24 15.66
C PHE A 221 -5.63 -12.37 15.93
N SER A 222 -6.08 -13.45 16.59
CA SER A 222 -7.49 -13.69 16.93
C SER A 222 -7.88 -13.16 18.30
#